data_AF-A0A968F8P5-F1
#
_entry.id   AF-A0A968F8P5-F1
#
_cell.length_a   1.000
_cell.length_b   1.000
_cell.length_c   1.000
_cell.angle_alpha   90.00
_cell.angle_beta   90.00
_cell.angle_gamma   90.00
#
_symmetry.space_group_name_H-M   'P 1'
#
loop_
_entity.id
_entity.type
_entity.pdbx_description
1 polymer ?
#
loop_
_entity_poly.entity_id
_entity_poly.type
_entity_poly.pdbx_seq_one_letter_code
_entity_poly.pdbx_strand_id
1 'polypeptide(L)' 'GIPTMVVGLPLRYMHTPVETIQIRDIQRTARLIAGFIEHLDETFIDILRWDDESGSM' A
#
# COMPACT_ATOMS: atom_id res chain seq x y z
N GLY A 1 3.78 15.32 8.14
CA GLY A 1 3.10 14.02 8.31
C GLY A 1 3.95 12.92 7.69
N ILE A 2 3.65 11.65 7.97
CA ILE A 2 4.34 10.52 7.33
C ILE A 2 3.42 9.95 6.23
N PRO A 3 3.86 9.90 4.96
CA PRO A 3 3.08 9.25 3.91
C PRO A 3 2.81 7.80 4.29
N THR A 4 1.54 7.45 4.41
CA THR A 4 1.12 6.12 4.87
C THR A 4 0.01 5.63 3.95
N MET A 5 0.05 4.35 3.59
CA MET A 5 -1.02 3.70 2.85
C MET A 5 -1.43 2.40 3.55
N VAL A 6 -2.66 1.97 3.28
CA VAL A 6 -3.18 0.68 3.73
C VAL A 6 -3.35 -0.23 2.53
N VAL A 7 -2.78 -1.43 2.59
CA VAL A 7 -2.96 -2.48 1.58
C VAL A 7 -3.84 -3.57 2.19
N GLY A 8 -5.10 -3.63 1.76
CA GLY A 8 -6.08 -4.59 2.26
C GLY A 8 -6.09 -5.90 1.47
N LEU A 9 -6.57 -6.96 2.10
CA LEU A 9 -6.88 -8.23 1.45
C LEU A 9 -8.39 -8.48 1.48
N PRO A 10 -8.99 -9.03 0.43
CA PRO A 10 -10.39 -9.42 0.46
C PRO A 10 -10.57 -10.58 1.43
N LEU A 11 -11.24 -10.29 2.55
CA LEU A 11 -11.47 -11.21 3.65
C LEU A 11 -12.97 -11.34 3.92
N ARG A 12 -13.44 -12.56 4.19
CA ARG A 12 -14.80 -12.84 4.63
C ARG A 12 -14.84 -13.19 6.11
N TYR A 13 -15.88 -12.70 6.78
CA TYR A 13 -16.17 -12.98 8.19
C TYR A 13 -15.13 -12.44 9.18
N MET A 14 -14.66 -11.21 8.93
CA MET A 14 -13.77 -10.49 9.86
C MET A 14 -14.39 -10.43 11.25
N HIS A 15 -13.59 -10.66 12.30
CA HIS A 15 -14.01 -10.66 13.71
C HIS A 15 -14.94 -11.80 14.13
N THR A 16 -14.95 -12.90 13.37
CA THR A 16 -15.58 -14.15 13.81
C THR A 16 -14.51 -15.21 14.07
N PRO A 17 -14.80 -16.30 14.81
CA PRO A 17 -13.79 -17.33 15.10
C PRO A 17 -13.22 -18.01 13.84
N VAL A 18 -13.91 -17.92 12.70
CA VAL A 18 -13.49 -18.51 11.44
C VAL A 18 -13.54 -17.46 10.33
N GLU A 19 -12.37 -17.04 9.89
CA GLU A 19 -12.22 -16.10 8.78
C GLU A 19 -11.78 -16.84 7.50
N THR A 20 -12.18 -16.35 6.33
CA THR A 20 -11.83 -16.97 5.05
C THR A 20 -11.17 -15.97 4.11
N ILE A 21 -10.04 -16.37 3.54
CA ILE A 21 -9.25 -15.58 2.60
C ILE A 21 -8.69 -16.49 1.50
N GLN A 22 -8.45 -15.93 0.31
CA GLN A 22 -7.79 -16.64 -0.78
C GLN A 22 -6.26 -16.57 -0.64
N ILE A 23 -5.60 -17.73 -0.59
CA ILE A 23 -4.12 -17.82 -0.51
C ILE A 23 -3.43 -17.09 -1.66
N ARG A 24 -4.02 -17.10 -2.86
CA ARG A 24 -3.47 -16.38 -4.02
C ARG A 24 -3.39 -14.88 -3.79
N ASP A 25 -4.35 -14.29 -3.07
CA ASP A 25 -4.38 -12.85 -2.83
C ASP A 25 -3.30 -12.46 -1.82
N ILE A 26 -3.09 -13.29 -0.77
CA ILE A 26 -1.96 -13.13 0.15
C ILE A 26 -0.63 -13.12 -0.61
N GLN A 27 -0.41 -14.12 -1.48
CA GLN A 27 0.83 -14.24 -2.24
C GLN A 27 1.04 -13.08 -3.23
N ARG A 28 -0.04 -12.60 -3.86
CA ARG A 28 0.00 -11.46 -4.79
C ARG A 28 0.31 -10.17 -4.04
N THR A 29 -0.34 -9.92 -2.91
CA THR A 29 -0.07 -8.75 -2.07
C THR A 29 1.35 -8.77 -1.50
N ALA A 30 1.86 -9.94 -1.10
CA ALA A 30 3.25 -10.07 -0.68
C ALA A 30 4.23 -9.69 -1.81
N ARG A 31 3.99 -10.18 -3.04
CA ARG A 31 4.78 -9.79 -4.22
C ARG A 31 4.68 -8.30 -4.55
N LEU A 32 3.49 -7.73 -4.41
CA LEU A 32 3.25 -6.29 -4.61
C LEU A 32 4.08 -5.46 -3.63
N ILE A 33 4.01 -5.78 -2.34
CA ILE A 33 4.75 -5.05 -1.29
C ILE A 33 6.26 -5.24 -1.47
N ALA A 34 6.71 -6.45 -1.76
CA ALA A 34 8.13 -6.72 -2.01
C ALA A 34 8.64 -5.90 -3.21
N GLY A 35 7.90 -5.91 -4.32
CA GLY A 35 8.25 -5.12 -5.51
C GLY A 35 8.20 -3.62 -5.24
N PHE A 36 7.25 -3.13 -4.45
CA PHE A 36 7.23 -1.73 -4.03
C PHE A 36 8.49 -1.35 -3.23
N ILE A 37 8.87 -2.16 -2.23
CA ILE A 37 10.05 -1.93 -1.40
C ILE A 37 11.34 -1.96 -2.23
N GLU A 38 11.44 -2.82 -3.24
CA GLU A 38 12.60 -2.89 -4.15
C GLU A 38 12.85 -1.56 -4.90
N HIS A 39 11.82 -0.76 -5.11
CA HIS A 39 11.90 0.52 -5.83
C HIS A 39 12.00 1.74 -4.87
N LEU A 40 12.13 1.52 -3.56
CA LEU A 40 12.34 2.60 -2.60
C LEU A 40 13.83 2.97 -2.52
N ASP A 41 14.24 3.87 -3.40
CA ASP A 41 15.55 4.51 -3.34
C ASP A 41 15.54 5.84 -2.56
N GLU A 42 16.70 6.48 -2.42
CA GLU A 42 16.86 7.74 -1.69
C GLU A 42 16.08 8.91 -2.32
N THR A 43 15.77 8.83 -3.62
CA THR A 43 15.07 9.87 -4.37
C THR A 43 13.56 9.68 -4.41
N PHE A 44 13.08 8.48 -4.06
CA PHE A 44 11.66 8.12 -4.12
C PHE A 44 10.76 9.11 -3.38
N ILE A 45 11.21 9.66 -2.26
CA ILE A 45 10.45 10.64 -1.49
C ILE A 45 10.15 11.89 -2.30
N ASP A 46 11.06 12.36 -3.15
CA ASP A 46 10.84 13.57 -3.94
C ASP A 46 9.73 13.39 -4.97
N ILE A 47 9.56 12.17 -5.50
CA ILE A 47 8.48 11.80 -6.42
C ILE A 47 7.13 11.70 -5.67
N LEU A 48 7.16 11.27 -4.41
CA LEU A 48 5.95 11.10 -3.60
C LEU A 48 5.35 12.43 -3.12
N ARG A 49 6.08 13.54 -3.26
CA ARG A 49 5.60 14.87 -2.87
C ARG A 49 4.49 15.32 -3.80
N TRP A 50 3.45 15.89 -3.21
CA TRP A 50 2.43 16.60 -3.97
C TRP A 50 2.99 17.95 -4.44
N ASP A 51 2.80 18.29 -5.72
CA ASP A 51 3.13 19.62 -6.23
C ASP A 51 2.12 20.63 -5.70
N ASP A 52 2.44 21.29 -4.59
CA ASP A 52 1.64 22.38 -4.02
C ASP A 52 1.77 23.70 -4.82
N GLU A 53 1.74 23.65 -6.16
CA GLU A 53 1.72 24.85 -7.04
C GLU A 53 0.43 24.99 -7.85
N SER A 54 -0.72 24.91 -7.18
CA SER A 54 -1.96 25.53 -7.67
C SER A 54 -2.58 26.44 -6.60
N GLY A 55 -1.74 27.26 -5.99
CA GLY A 55 -2.11 28.43 -5.18
C GLY A 55 -1.66 29.71 -5.87
N SER A 56 -1.98 29.89 -7.15
CA SER A 56 -1.85 31.19 -7.81
C SER A 56 -3.11 32.01 -7.52
N MET A 57 -2.90 33.07 -6.72
CA MET A 57 -3.80 34.18 -6.37
C MET A 57 -4.79 33.95 -5.22
#